data_AF-A0A7L4TTY3-F1
#
_entry.id   AF-A0A7L4TTY3-F1
#
_cell.length_a   1.000
_cell.length_b   1.000
_cell.length_c   1.000
_cell.angle_alpha   90.00
_cell.angle_beta   90.00
_cell.angle_gamma   90.00
#
_symmetry.space_group_name_H-M   'P 1'
#
loop_
_entity.id
_entity.type
_entity.pdbx_description
1 polymer ?
#
loop_
_entity_poly.entity_id
_entity_poly.type
_entity_poly.pdbx_seq_one_letter_code
_entity_poly.pdbx_strand_id
1 'polypeptide(L)'
;QQLTAKKVALTSTSATSTHLLKIILERFYEQSPRYTTMKPNIHKMLSDHDACLLIGDEAIVASFNKREELYQYDLGELWYKHTGMPMTFAVLAIRNEAIDHNSHLAGTLYRSFLESNNRSQKSHYQPMIQDILKTYGGDK
;
A
#
# COMPACT_ATOMS: atom_id res chain seq x y z
N GLN A 1 -20.55 -3.97 1.70
CA GLN A 1 -21.11 -5.13 2.44
C GLN A 1 -20.93 -4.90 3.94
N GLN A 2 -21.75 -5.54 4.79
CA GLN A 2 -21.60 -5.47 6.25
C GLN A 2 -20.39 -6.30 6.70
N LEU A 3 -19.46 -5.69 7.44
CA LEU A 3 -18.26 -6.34 8.00
C LEU A 3 -18.27 -6.42 9.53
N THR A 4 -19.25 -5.84 10.20
CA THR A 4 -19.40 -5.98 11.66
C THR A 4 -19.41 -7.45 12.09
N ALA A 5 -18.57 -7.76 13.09
CA ALA A 5 -18.33 -9.10 13.63
C ALA A 5 -17.72 -10.14 12.65
N LYS A 6 -17.44 -9.77 11.40
CA LYS A 6 -16.75 -10.61 10.41
C LYS A 6 -15.25 -10.68 10.65
N LYS A 7 -14.59 -11.73 10.16
CA LYS A 7 -13.15 -11.91 10.26
C LYS A 7 -12.46 -11.20 9.08
N VAL A 8 -11.53 -10.30 9.38
CA VAL A 8 -10.72 -9.59 8.38
C VAL A 8 -9.25 -9.89 8.60
N ALA A 9 -8.61 -10.51 7.61
CA ALA A 9 -7.18 -10.75 7.64
C ALA A 9 -6.42 -9.46 7.29
N LEU A 10 -5.45 -9.08 8.13
CA LEU A 10 -4.58 -7.92 7.90
C LEU A 10 -3.18 -8.40 7.51
N THR A 11 -2.60 -7.79 6.49
CA THR A 11 -1.19 -8.04 6.15
C THR A 11 -0.24 -7.63 7.27
N SER A 12 0.76 -8.46 7.54
CA SER A 12 1.84 -8.16 8.50
C SER A 12 2.89 -7.18 7.98
N THR A 13 2.78 -6.70 6.74
CA THR A 13 3.84 -5.92 6.06
C THR A 13 3.57 -4.42 6.00
N SER A 14 2.44 -3.92 6.52
CA SER A 14 2.16 -2.47 6.56
C SER A 14 1.31 -2.07 7.75
N ALA A 15 1.93 -1.35 8.68
CA ALA A 15 1.22 -0.69 9.78
C ALA A 15 0.32 0.45 9.26
N THR A 16 0.79 1.25 8.31
CA THR A 16 0.04 2.40 7.76
C THR A 16 -1.30 1.96 7.16
N SER A 17 -1.27 1.02 6.21
CA SER A 17 -2.48 0.57 5.51
C SER A 17 -3.43 -0.17 6.45
N THR A 18 -2.89 -0.92 7.42
CA THR A 18 -3.68 -1.57 8.47
C THR A 18 -4.48 -0.56 9.29
N HIS A 19 -3.85 0.53 9.74
CA HIS A 19 -4.54 1.56 10.51
C HIS A 19 -5.50 2.37 9.64
N LEU A 20 -5.13 2.66 8.39
CA LEU A 20 -6.02 3.34 7.45
C LEU A 20 -7.31 2.55 7.23
N LEU A 21 -7.22 1.23 7.02
CA LEU A 21 -8.40 0.38 6.89
C LEU A 21 -9.29 0.45 8.14
N LYS A 22 -8.69 0.36 9.33
CA LYS A 22 -9.42 0.46 10.60
C LYS A 22 -10.16 1.80 10.72
N ILE A 23 -9.48 2.91 10.43
CA ILE A 23 -10.08 4.25 10.44
C ILE A 23 -11.25 4.30 9.46
N ILE A 24 -11.07 3.85 8.21
CA ILE A 24 -12.12 3.89 7.19
C ILE A 24 -13.34 3.07 7.65
N LEU A 25 -13.12 1.84 8.10
CA LEU A 25 -14.20 0.95 8.51
C LEU A 25 -14.94 1.48 9.75
N GLU A 26 -14.21 1.95 10.76
CA GLU A 26 -14.80 2.41 12.02
C GLU A 26 -15.45 3.79 11.88
N ARG A 27 -14.76 4.76 11.26
CA ARG A 27 -15.18 6.17 11.26
C ARG A 27 -16.12 6.54 10.13
N PHE A 28 -15.98 5.90 8.96
CA PHE A 28 -16.78 6.28 7.78
C PHE A 28 -17.87 5.27 7.47
N TYR A 29 -17.72 4.01 7.90
CA TYR A 29 -18.69 2.95 7.66
C TYR A 29 -19.30 2.34 8.91
N GLU A 30 -18.88 2.79 10.10
CA GLU A 30 -19.39 2.33 11.40
C GLU A 30 -19.36 0.79 11.55
N GLN A 31 -18.34 0.15 10.97
CA GLN A 31 -18.14 -1.30 11.02
C GLN A 31 -17.10 -1.69 12.07
N SER A 32 -17.35 -2.81 12.75
CA SER A 32 -16.45 -3.37 13.77
C SER A 32 -16.13 -4.85 13.50
N PRO A 33 -15.27 -5.15 12.51
CA PRO A 33 -14.81 -6.51 12.26
C PRO A 33 -13.80 -6.98 13.32
N ARG A 34 -13.54 -8.29 13.34
CA ARG A 34 -12.46 -8.92 14.09
C ARG A 34 -11.24 -9.08 13.20
N TYR A 35 -10.09 -8.60 13.66
CA TYR A 35 -8.88 -8.60 12.86
C TYR A 35 -7.91 -9.71 13.26
N THR A 36 -7.29 -10.34 12.26
CA THR A 36 -6.16 -11.27 12.46
C THR A 36 -5.01 -10.85 11.57
N THR A 37 -3.82 -10.61 12.14
CA THR A 37 -2.63 -10.30 11.34
C THR A 37 -1.98 -11.58 10.83
N MET A 38 -1.64 -11.62 9.54
CA MET A 38 -0.95 -12.75 8.93
C MET A 38 -0.08 -12.33 7.73
N LYS A 39 0.80 -13.23 7.28
CA LYS A 39 1.61 -13.00 6.09
C LYS A 39 0.71 -12.83 4.86
N PRO A 40 1.05 -11.91 3.93
CA PRO A 40 0.21 -11.65 2.78
C PRO A 40 0.18 -12.87 1.85
N ASN A 41 -1.03 -13.38 1.62
CA ASN A 41 -1.33 -14.40 0.62
C ASN A 41 -2.85 -14.49 0.48
N ILE A 42 -3.39 -14.07 -0.65
CA ILE A 42 -4.85 -13.94 -0.82
C ILE A 42 -5.61 -15.24 -0.53
N HIS A 43 -5.10 -16.39 -0.99
CA HIS A 43 -5.75 -17.68 -0.82
C HIS A 43 -5.80 -18.13 0.65
N LYS A 44 -4.67 -18.01 1.36
CA LYS A 44 -4.60 -18.37 2.78
C LYS A 44 -5.42 -17.40 3.63
N MET A 45 -5.34 -16.11 3.33
CA MET A 45 -6.09 -15.09 4.06
C MET A 45 -7.59 -15.32 3.95
N LEU A 46 -8.10 -15.53 2.73
CA LEU A 46 -9.54 -15.74 2.50
C LEU A 46 -10.03 -17.16 2.81
N SER A 47 -9.15 -18.10 3.19
CA SER A 47 -9.57 -19.46 3.56
C SER A 47 -10.36 -19.54 4.87
N ASP A 48 -10.06 -18.66 5.84
CA ASP A 48 -10.75 -18.57 7.14
C ASP A 48 -11.19 -17.13 7.49
N HIS A 49 -11.14 -16.20 6.53
CA HIS A 49 -11.56 -14.80 6.74
C HIS A 49 -12.53 -14.36 5.66
N ASP A 50 -13.51 -13.53 6.04
CA ASP A 50 -14.51 -12.98 5.13
C ASP A 50 -13.91 -11.93 4.17
N ALA A 51 -12.82 -11.26 4.58
CA ALA A 51 -12.09 -10.30 3.76
C ALA A 51 -10.60 -10.24 4.14
N CYS A 52 -9.77 -9.64 3.28
CA CYS A 52 -8.35 -9.44 3.55
C CYS A 52 -7.83 -8.09 3.06
N LEU A 53 -6.83 -7.55 3.75
CA LEU A 53 -6.03 -6.40 3.32
C LEU A 53 -4.68 -6.88 2.78
N LEU A 54 -4.42 -6.57 1.51
CA LEU A 54 -3.12 -6.75 0.85
C LEU A 54 -2.52 -5.39 0.51
N ILE A 55 -1.18 -5.33 0.39
CA ILE A 55 -0.44 -4.13 -0.05
C ILE A 55 0.76 -4.54 -0.91
N GLY A 56 1.31 -3.60 -1.68
CA GLY A 56 2.47 -3.83 -2.54
C GLY A 56 2.17 -4.84 -3.65
N ASP A 57 3.20 -5.61 -4.05
CA ASP A 57 3.13 -6.54 -5.18
C ASP A 57 2.00 -7.57 -5.03
N GLU A 58 1.76 -8.07 -3.81
CA GLU A 58 0.69 -9.04 -3.55
C GLU A 58 -0.71 -8.46 -3.83
N ALA A 59 -0.91 -7.16 -3.58
CA ALA A 59 -2.16 -6.49 -3.93
C ALA A 59 -2.27 -6.26 -5.44
N ILE A 60 -1.17 -5.91 -6.11
CA ILE A 60 -1.12 -5.69 -7.56
C ILE A 60 -1.41 -7.00 -8.29
N VAL A 61 -0.71 -8.08 -7.95
CA VAL A 61 -0.92 -9.42 -8.55
C VAL A 61 -2.33 -9.92 -8.29
N ALA A 62 -2.88 -9.70 -7.08
CA ALA A 62 -4.27 -10.03 -6.78
C ALA A 62 -5.26 -9.22 -7.63
N SER A 63 -4.94 -7.96 -7.97
CA SER A 63 -5.78 -7.10 -8.81
C SER A 63 -5.82 -7.55 -10.27
N PHE A 64 -4.71 -8.10 -10.79
CA PHE A 64 -4.66 -8.65 -12.15
C PHE A 64 -5.46 -9.95 -12.25
N ASN A 65 -5.42 -10.77 -11.20
CA ASN A 65 -6.13 -12.04 -11.14
C ASN A 65 -7.48 -11.89 -10.45
N LYS A 66 -8.25 -10.87 -10.85
CA LYS A 66 -9.51 -10.53 -10.21
C LYS A 66 -10.48 -11.70 -10.31
N ARG A 67 -10.95 -12.12 -9.16
CA ARG A 67 -12.00 -13.12 -9.00
C ARG A 67 -13.35 -12.42 -9.03
N GLU A 68 -14.26 -12.82 -9.92
CA GLU A 68 -15.55 -12.14 -10.09
C GLU A 68 -16.40 -12.14 -8.81
N GLU A 69 -16.21 -13.14 -7.95
CA GLU A 69 -16.88 -13.28 -6.66
C GLU A 69 -16.35 -12.33 -5.57
N LEU A 70 -15.20 -11.66 -5.79
CA LEU A 70 -14.57 -10.80 -4.81
C LEU A 70 -14.77 -9.31 -5.12
N TYR A 71 -15.16 -8.57 -4.09
CA TYR A 71 -15.09 -7.12 -4.12
C TYR A 71 -13.68 -6.66 -3.80
N GLN A 72 -13.16 -5.75 -4.63
CA GLN A 72 -11.86 -5.11 -4.43
C GLN A 72 -12.07 -3.61 -4.22
N TYR A 73 -11.43 -3.07 -3.19
CA TYR A 73 -11.52 -1.66 -2.82
C TYR A 73 -10.12 -1.07 -2.70
N ASP A 74 -9.91 0.12 -3.27
CA ASP A 74 -8.70 0.91 -3.08
C ASP A 74 -8.84 1.80 -1.84
N LEU A 75 -7.93 1.67 -0.87
CA LEU A 75 -8.01 2.46 0.36
C LEU A 75 -7.71 3.95 0.15
N GLY A 76 -6.86 4.29 -0.82
CA GLY A 76 -6.58 5.68 -1.19
C GLY A 76 -7.79 6.33 -1.83
N GLU A 77 -8.49 5.62 -2.70
CA GLU A 77 -9.77 6.07 -3.28
C GLU A 77 -10.84 6.25 -2.19
N LEU A 78 -11.00 5.26 -1.30
CA LEU A 78 -11.95 5.36 -0.19
C LEU A 78 -11.63 6.53 0.74
N TRP A 79 -10.35 6.75 1.06
CA TRP A 79 -9.91 7.89 1.85
C TRP A 79 -10.25 9.22 1.16
N TYR A 80 -9.91 9.36 -0.12
CA TYR A 80 -10.20 10.57 -0.89
C TYR A 80 -11.70 10.83 -0.97
N LYS A 81 -12.51 9.78 -1.18
CA LYS A 81 -13.98 9.89 -1.22
C LYS A 81 -14.57 10.50 0.04
N HIS A 82 -14.05 10.14 1.22
CA HIS A 82 -14.57 10.61 2.51
C HIS A 82 -13.96 11.93 2.98
N THR A 83 -12.73 12.24 2.56
CA THR A 83 -11.98 13.38 3.10
C THR A 83 -11.72 14.50 2.09
N GLY A 84 -11.81 14.22 0.78
CA GLY A 84 -11.35 15.11 -0.28
C GLY A 84 -9.83 15.32 -0.31
N MET A 85 -9.05 14.56 0.49
CA MET A 85 -7.61 14.75 0.66
C MET A 85 -6.83 13.54 0.13
N PRO A 86 -5.61 13.75 -0.42
CA PRO A 86 -4.74 12.64 -0.81
C PRO A 86 -4.26 11.86 0.43
N MET A 87 -3.93 10.58 0.24
CA MET A 87 -3.33 9.75 1.29
C MET A 87 -1.81 9.66 1.10
N THR A 88 -1.04 9.87 2.17
CA THR A 88 0.42 9.67 2.19
C THR A 88 0.76 8.35 2.89
N PHE A 89 1.26 7.36 2.14
CA PHE A 89 1.54 6.02 2.68
C PHE A 89 2.94 5.89 3.32
N ALA A 90 3.92 6.63 2.82
CA ALA A 90 5.30 6.56 3.28
C ALA A 90 6.02 7.90 3.09
N VAL A 91 7.04 8.13 3.90
CA VAL A 91 7.97 9.25 3.78
C VAL A 91 9.40 8.74 3.83
N LEU A 92 10.31 9.42 3.14
CA LEU A 92 11.74 9.25 3.38
C LEU A 92 12.12 10.15 4.56
N ALA A 93 12.48 9.55 5.69
CA ALA A 93 12.88 10.26 6.89
C ALA A 93 14.35 9.98 7.22
N ILE A 94 15.04 11.00 7.73
CA ILE A 94 16.42 10.89 8.21
C ILE A 94 16.38 11.14 9.72
N ARG A 95 17.13 10.34 10.49
CA ARG A 95 17.30 10.53 11.92
C ARG A 95 17.94 11.88 12.21
N ASN A 96 17.43 12.62 13.19
CA ASN A 96 17.94 13.95 13.54
C ASN A 96 19.44 13.89 13.88
N GLU A 97 19.88 12.87 14.61
CA GLU A 97 21.28 12.70 14.99
C GLU A 97 22.18 12.53 13.76
N ALA A 98 21.69 11.92 12.69
CA ALA A 98 22.44 11.79 11.45
C ALA A 98 22.58 13.15 10.73
N ILE A 99 21.59 14.03 10.85
CA ILE A 99 21.69 15.41 10.35
C ILE A 99 22.74 16.19 11.14
N ASP A 100 22.71 16.07 12.47
CA ASP A 100 23.62 16.81 13.37
C ASP A 100 25.09 16.50 13.08
N HIS A 101 25.41 15.22 12.82
CA HIS A 101 26.79 14.77 12.60
C HIS A 101 27.20 14.73 11.12
N ASN A 102 26.24 14.60 10.19
CA ASN A 102 26.52 14.32 8.78
C ASN A 102 25.60 15.08 7.81
N SER A 103 25.27 16.34 8.11
CA SER A 103 24.39 17.18 7.30
C SER A 103 24.75 17.21 5.80
N HIS A 104 26.04 17.19 5.47
CA HIS A 104 26.50 17.16 4.08
C HIS A 104 26.09 15.87 3.34
N LEU A 105 26.13 14.71 4.00
CA LEU A 105 25.69 13.44 3.43
C LEU A 105 24.18 13.42 3.20
N ALA A 106 23.41 13.98 4.14
CA ALA A 106 21.96 14.12 3.97
C ALA A 106 21.61 14.99 2.75
N GLY A 107 22.32 16.11 2.56
CA GLY A 107 22.17 16.95 1.37
C GLY A 107 22.52 16.22 0.08
N THR A 108 23.58 15.39 0.08
CA THR A 108 23.94 14.56 -1.06
C THR A 108 22.88 13.49 -1.35
N LEU A 109 22.42 12.76 -0.33
CA LEU A 109 21.35 11.76 -0.48
C LEU A 109 20.07 12.39 -1.06
N TYR A 110 19.67 13.56 -0.55
CA TYR A 110 18.50 14.27 -1.04
C TYR A 110 18.63 14.66 -2.52
N ARG A 111 19.78 15.24 -2.92
CA ARG A 111 20.03 15.58 -4.33
C ARG A 111 20.01 14.34 -5.23
N SER A 112 20.70 13.26 -4.83
CA SER A 112 20.71 12.01 -5.60
C SER A 112 19.31 11.39 -5.73
N PHE A 113 18.48 11.48 -4.68
CA PHE A 113 17.09 11.05 -4.75
C PHE A 113 16.27 11.86 -5.76
N LEU A 114 16.38 13.20 -5.74
CA LEU A 114 15.71 14.07 -6.71
C LEU A 114 16.18 13.82 -8.14
N GLU A 115 17.48 13.68 -8.36
CA GLU A 115 18.06 13.37 -9.66
C GLU A 115 17.56 12.01 -10.20
N SER A 116 17.51 10.99 -9.34
CA SER A 116 16.97 9.67 -9.70
C SER A 116 15.49 9.76 -10.08
N ASN A 117 14.68 10.48 -9.29
CA ASN A 117 13.26 10.66 -9.58
C ASN A 117 13.05 11.42 -10.91
N ASN A 118 13.79 12.51 -11.13
CA ASN A 118 13.73 13.29 -12.38
C ASN A 118 14.13 12.45 -13.60
N ARG A 119 15.14 11.59 -13.48
CA ARG A 119 15.55 10.67 -14.55
C ARG A 119 14.45 9.65 -14.86
N SER A 120 13.85 9.05 -13.82
CA SER A 120 12.72 8.12 -14.00
C SER A 120 11.57 8.80 -14.74
N GLN A 121 11.18 10.02 -14.33
CA GLN A 121 10.14 10.80 -14.99
C GLN A 121 10.46 11.14 -16.45
N LYS A 122 11.67 11.64 -16.74
CA LYS A 122 12.12 11.96 -18.10
C LYS A 122 12.13 10.74 -19.03
N SER A 123 12.42 9.56 -18.48
CA SER A 123 12.37 8.31 -19.22
C SER A 123 10.97 7.70 -19.32
N HIS A 124 9.94 8.41 -18.84
CA HIS A 124 8.57 7.92 -18.68
C HIS A 124 8.52 6.53 -18.00
N TYR A 125 9.40 6.34 -17.02
CA TYR A 125 9.56 5.10 -16.25
C TYR A 125 9.84 3.84 -17.10
N GLN A 126 10.19 3.97 -18.39
CA GLN A 126 10.30 2.82 -19.29
C GLN A 126 11.24 1.70 -18.81
N PRO A 127 12.44 1.99 -18.27
CA PRO A 127 13.30 0.93 -17.76
C PRO A 127 12.67 0.16 -16.60
N MET A 128 11.99 0.86 -15.70
CA MET A 128 11.30 0.27 -14.56
C MET A 128 10.10 -0.57 -15.01
N ILE A 129 9.30 -0.06 -15.95
CA ILE A 129 8.16 -0.79 -16.51
C ILE A 129 8.63 -2.09 -17.18
N GLN A 130 9.70 -2.04 -17.98
CA GLN A 130 10.26 -3.24 -18.63
C GLN A 130 10.69 -4.30 -17.62
N ASP A 131 11.33 -3.89 -16.51
CA ASP A 131 11.78 -4.79 -15.47
C ASP A 131 10.61 -5.40 -14.67
N ILE A 132 9.59 -4.60 -14.35
CA ILE A 132 8.36 -5.04 -13.69
C ILE A 132 7.60 -6.04 -14.57
N LEU A 133 7.41 -5.74 -15.87
CA LEU A 133 6.72 -6.64 -16.80
C LEU A 133 7.42 -8.00 -16.89
N LYS A 134 8.76 -8.03 -16.85
CA LYS A 134 9.53 -9.27 -16.86
C LYS A 134 9.37 -10.07 -15.56
N THR A 135 9.26 -9.39 -14.42
CA THR A 135 9.27 -10.02 -13.09
C THR A 135 7.87 -10.42 -12.62
N TYR A 136 6.87 -9.58 -12.85
CA TYR A 136 5.51 -9.72 -12.32
C TYR A 136 4.42 -9.81 -13.40
N GLY A 137 4.76 -9.58 -14.68
CA GLY A 137 3.80 -9.56 -15.78
C GLY A 137 2.94 -8.29 -15.82
N GLY A 138 1.77 -8.38 -16.46
CA GLY A 138 0.84 -7.27 -16.69
C GLY A 138 0.86 -6.76 -18.13
N ASP A 139 -0.12 -5.91 -18.47
CA ASP A 139 -0.22 -5.26 -19.77
C ASP A 139 0.03 -3.75 -19.62
N LYS A 140 0.48 -3.10 -20.70
CA LYS A 140 0.74 -1.65 -20.76
C LYS A 140 -0.53 -0.86 -21.06
#